data_AF-A0A939U660-F1
#
_entry.id   AF-A0A939U660-F1
#
_cell.length_a   1.000
_cell.length_b   1.000
_cell.length_c   1.000
_cell.angle_alpha   90.00
_cell.angle_beta   90.00
_cell.angle_gamma   90.00
#
_symmetry.space_group_name_H-M   'P 1'
#
loop_
_entity.id
_entity.type
_entity.pdbx_description
1 polymer ?
#
loop_
_entity_poly.entity_id
_entity_poly.type
_entity_poly.pdbx_seq_one_letter_code
_entity_poly.pdbx_strand_id
1 'polypeptide(L)'
;MTNKSKWLTILVCFVLLLLLTGMGFKKPAAKGGKITSADDLKGASLVGVSGRMPDNSSAIFFRSLTGRKLGSYKGVGSIDECLYALKSGSAKVMWATDVTAKYLMKKDEALAKLDISDMAAIQNTDEPRFSFGMAAADTKEGKALIDEISQTLIFLRADGTLDDLKTKYIDGALDEGTEKYGVKDMAVNDKVHKVFYRDNKELKVGVTGAVPPVELIDENGRPYGYCCALMDMIGLVLQRSVKFVVLDNETAFSSLMAGKVDLIFCYGAGRITTESAKSWVMSEGYLDVQDYEFLYLK
;
A
#
# COMPACT_ATOMS: atom_id res chain seq x y z
N MET A 1 -19.34 -40.23 30.41
CA MET A 1 -18.18 -39.60 31.08
C MET A 1 -18.52 -39.30 32.54
N THR A 2 -17.85 -39.96 33.48
CA THR A 2 -18.05 -39.76 34.93
C THR A 2 -17.57 -38.39 35.38
N ASN A 3 -18.14 -37.81 36.46
CA ASN A 3 -17.76 -36.48 36.98
C ASN A 3 -16.24 -36.30 37.18
N LYS A 4 -15.51 -37.36 37.52
CA LYS A 4 -14.04 -37.34 37.64
C LYS A 4 -13.30 -36.99 36.33
N SER A 5 -13.82 -37.40 35.17
CA SER A 5 -13.16 -37.12 33.89
C SER A 5 -13.34 -35.67 33.46
N LYS A 6 -14.47 -35.02 33.83
CA LYS A 6 -14.72 -33.60 33.54
C LYS A 6 -13.79 -32.69 34.33
N TRP A 7 -13.58 -32.98 35.61
CA TRP A 7 -12.64 -32.22 36.45
C TRP A 7 -11.19 -32.37 35.99
N LEU A 8 -10.80 -33.56 35.53
CA LEU A 8 -9.45 -33.77 34.98
C LEU A 8 -9.25 -32.98 33.67
N THR A 9 -10.26 -32.93 32.79
CA THR A 9 -10.19 -32.12 31.57
C THR A 9 -10.11 -30.62 31.87
N ILE A 10 -10.90 -30.13 32.82
CA ILE A 10 -10.86 -28.71 33.23
C ILE A 10 -9.49 -28.36 33.82
N LEU A 11 -8.92 -29.22 34.67
CA LEU A 11 -7.61 -29.01 35.25
C LEU A 11 -6.51 -28.97 34.17
N VAL A 12 -6.55 -29.87 33.19
CA VAL A 12 -5.59 -29.89 32.08
C VAL A 12 -5.71 -28.64 31.19
N CYS A 13 -6.94 -28.21 30.88
CA CYS A 13 -7.16 -26.96 30.13
C CYS A 13 -6.68 -25.73 30.91
N PHE A 14 -6.87 -25.69 32.23
CA PHE A 14 -6.43 -24.58 33.07
C PHE A 14 -4.91 -24.52 33.19
N VAL A 15 -4.23 -25.66 33.29
CA VAL A 15 -2.76 -25.75 33.27
C VAL A 15 -2.20 -25.33 31.89
N LEU A 16 -2.84 -25.72 30.78
CA LEU A 16 -2.46 -25.27 29.44
C LEU A 16 -2.64 -23.76 29.26
N LEU A 17 -3.73 -23.18 29.78
CA LEU A 17 -3.95 -21.73 29.79
C LEU A 17 -2.89 -20.98 30.63
N LEU A 18 -2.54 -21.52 31.80
CA LEU A 18 -1.48 -20.94 32.65
C LEU A 18 -0.09 -21.05 32.02
N LEU A 19 0.20 -22.12 31.27
CA LEU A 19 1.45 -22.25 30.50
C LEU A 19 1.50 -21.25 29.34
N LEU A 20 0.37 -20.94 28.70
CA LEU A 20 0.26 -19.93 27.65
C LEU A 20 0.39 -18.49 28.19
N THR A 21 -0.05 -18.23 29.43
CA THR A 21 0.06 -16.90 30.06
C THR A 21 1.38 -16.69 30.82
N GLY A 22 2.05 -17.77 31.24
CA GLY A 22 3.30 -17.74 32.00
C GLY A 22 4.56 -17.57 31.14
N MET A 23 4.49 -17.90 29.86
CA MET A 23 5.45 -17.42 28.86
C MET A 23 5.01 -16.04 28.43
N GLY A 24 5.40 -15.01 29.19
CA GLY A 24 5.24 -13.63 28.73
C GLY A 24 5.70 -13.55 27.27
N PHE A 25 4.84 -13.03 26.40
CA PHE A 25 5.13 -12.81 24.98
C PHE A 25 6.36 -11.90 24.87
N LYS A 26 7.56 -12.46 25.01
CA LYS A 26 8.78 -11.82 24.53
C LYS A 26 8.53 -11.61 23.05
N LYS A 27 8.46 -10.34 22.63
CA LYS A 27 8.55 -9.98 21.21
C LYS A 27 9.68 -10.85 20.62
N PRO A 28 9.42 -11.64 19.55
CA PRO A 28 10.45 -12.47 18.98
C PRO A 28 11.65 -11.58 18.65
N ALA A 29 12.81 -11.92 19.21
CA ALA A 29 14.06 -11.27 18.82
C ALA A 29 14.24 -11.51 17.32
N ALA A 30 14.54 -10.44 16.57
CA ALA A 30 14.77 -10.52 15.13
C ALA A 30 15.84 -11.58 14.85
N LYS A 31 15.50 -12.61 14.06
CA LYS A 31 16.43 -13.65 13.58
C LYS A 31 16.98 -13.33 12.19
N GLY A 32 17.11 -12.04 11.88
CA GLY A 32 17.65 -11.56 10.60
C GLY A 32 19.06 -12.11 10.38
N GLY A 33 19.33 -12.70 9.22
CA GLY A 33 20.71 -12.94 8.80
C GLY A 33 21.34 -11.57 8.53
N LYS A 34 22.66 -11.43 8.74
CA LYS A 34 23.33 -10.14 8.53
C LYS A 34 23.26 -9.77 7.05
N ILE A 35 22.41 -8.80 6.73
CA ILE A 35 22.44 -8.07 5.46
C ILE A 35 23.20 -6.78 5.77
N THR A 36 24.29 -6.54 5.05
CA THR A 36 25.20 -5.40 5.27
C THR A 36 25.55 -4.65 3.99
N SER A 37 25.29 -5.25 2.83
CA SER A 37 25.56 -4.69 1.51
C SER A 37 24.59 -5.22 0.45
N ALA A 38 24.59 -4.59 -0.73
CA ALA A 38 23.87 -5.05 -1.92
C ALA A 38 24.18 -6.51 -2.31
N ASP A 39 25.43 -6.96 -2.12
CA ASP A 39 25.84 -8.33 -2.44
C ASP A 39 25.14 -9.39 -1.59
N ASP A 40 24.73 -9.03 -0.37
CA ASP A 40 24.01 -9.92 0.54
C ASP A 40 22.59 -10.25 0.04
N LEU A 41 22.10 -9.55 -0.99
CA LEU A 41 20.85 -9.94 -1.68
C LEU A 41 20.99 -11.26 -2.44
N LYS A 42 22.20 -11.69 -2.79
CA LYS A 42 22.43 -12.95 -3.48
C LYS A 42 21.98 -14.11 -2.59
N GLY A 43 20.95 -14.83 -3.01
CA GLY A 43 20.35 -15.92 -2.23
C GLY A 43 19.45 -15.49 -1.08
N ALA A 44 19.24 -14.18 -0.87
CA ALA A 44 18.33 -13.68 0.17
C ALA A 44 16.85 -13.93 -0.18
N SER A 45 16.02 -14.01 0.84
CA SER A 45 14.55 -13.96 0.69
C SER A 45 14.07 -12.51 0.71
N LEU A 46 13.42 -12.10 -0.37
CA LEU A 46 12.81 -10.79 -0.55
C LEU A 46 11.28 -10.88 -0.39
N VAL A 47 10.68 -9.91 0.29
CA VAL A 47 9.23 -9.77 0.42
C VAL A 47 8.78 -8.39 -0.07
N GLY A 48 7.56 -8.27 -0.58
CA GLY A 48 6.94 -6.98 -0.88
C GLY A 48 5.43 -7.11 -1.04
N VAL A 49 4.74 -5.98 -1.14
CA VAL A 49 3.30 -5.99 -1.40
C VAL A 49 3.04 -6.63 -2.75
N SER A 50 2.07 -7.54 -2.80
CA SER A 50 1.67 -8.24 -4.01
C SER A 50 1.14 -7.23 -5.05
N GLY A 51 1.81 -7.20 -6.20
CA GLY A 51 1.34 -6.49 -7.38
C GLY A 51 0.59 -7.44 -8.32
N ARG A 52 0.46 -7.03 -9.58
CA ARG A 52 -0.10 -7.88 -10.65
C ARG A 52 0.90 -8.87 -11.24
N MET A 53 2.16 -8.73 -10.89
CA MET A 53 3.24 -9.58 -11.37
C MET A 53 3.30 -10.86 -10.50
N PRO A 54 3.23 -12.07 -11.08
CA PRO A 54 3.42 -13.30 -10.32
C PRO A 54 4.78 -13.35 -9.62
N ASP A 55 4.88 -14.04 -8.48
CA ASP A 55 6.10 -14.10 -7.66
C ASP A 55 7.37 -14.45 -8.46
N ASN A 56 7.27 -15.39 -9.41
CA ASN A 56 8.40 -15.77 -10.27
C ASN A 56 8.83 -14.64 -11.22
N SER A 57 7.88 -13.90 -11.78
CA SER A 57 8.15 -12.74 -12.63
C SER A 57 8.74 -11.59 -11.81
N SER A 58 8.26 -11.39 -10.58
CA SER A 58 8.82 -10.41 -9.64
C SER A 58 10.26 -10.76 -9.26
N ALA A 59 10.56 -12.04 -9.01
CA ALA A 59 11.93 -12.48 -8.75
C ALA A 59 12.86 -12.19 -9.95
N ILE A 60 12.39 -12.38 -11.18
CA ILE A 60 13.14 -12.04 -12.40
C ILE A 60 13.33 -10.52 -12.52
N PHE A 61 12.28 -9.74 -12.28
CA PHE A 61 12.33 -8.28 -12.28
C PHE A 61 13.38 -7.77 -11.30
N PHE A 62 13.34 -8.19 -10.03
CA PHE A 62 14.31 -7.78 -9.03
C PHE A 62 15.71 -8.29 -9.32
N ARG A 63 15.86 -9.47 -9.94
CA ARG A 63 17.17 -9.91 -10.44
C ARG A 63 17.70 -8.97 -11.51
N SER A 64 16.85 -8.52 -12.44
CA SER A 64 17.23 -7.55 -13.48
C SER A 64 17.60 -6.19 -12.88
N LEU A 65 16.86 -5.74 -11.86
CA LEU A 65 17.10 -4.46 -11.19
C LEU A 65 18.40 -4.46 -10.38
N THR A 66 18.64 -5.54 -9.62
CA THR A 66 19.74 -5.61 -8.64
C THR A 66 21.01 -6.25 -9.20
N GLY A 67 20.91 -6.97 -10.33
CA GLY A 67 21.97 -7.84 -10.84
C GLY A 67 22.24 -9.08 -9.95
N ARG A 68 21.48 -9.27 -8.87
CA ARG A 68 21.68 -10.37 -7.91
C ARG A 68 20.55 -11.39 -8.02
N LYS A 69 20.89 -12.68 -8.04
CA LYS A 69 19.90 -13.75 -8.02
C LYS A 69 19.40 -13.94 -6.58
N LEU A 70 18.14 -13.60 -6.34
CA LEU A 70 17.45 -13.85 -5.07
C LEU A 70 17.31 -15.35 -4.80
N GLY A 71 17.23 -15.73 -3.52
CA GLY A 71 16.88 -17.09 -3.11
C GLY A 71 15.38 -17.36 -3.23
N SER A 72 14.57 -16.36 -2.88
CA SER A 72 13.12 -16.38 -3.06
C SER A 72 12.54 -14.97 -3.13
N TYR A 73 11.38 -14.84 -3.77
CA TYR A 73 10.51 -13.66 -3.68
C TYR A 73 9.14 -14.11 -3.18
N LYS A 74 8.50 -13.29 -2.34
CA LYS A 74 7.11 -13.50 -1.94
C LYS A 74 6.33 -12.18 -1.95
N GLY A 75 5.25 -12.13 -2.74
CA GLY A 75 4.21 -11.13 -2.61
C GLY A 75 3.30 -11.43 -1.42
N VAL A 76 2.97 -10.40 -0.63
CA VAL A 76 2.04 -10.46 0.52
C VAL A 76 1.01 -9.33 0.46
N GLY A 77 -0.06 -9.39 1.26
CA GLY A 77 -1.21 -8.49 1.11
C GLY A 77 -0.93 -7.03 1.49
N SER A 78 0.07 -6.77 2.34
CA SER A 78 0.29 -5.45 2.96
C SER A 78 1.73 -5.22 3.39
N ILE A 79 2.10 -3.95 3.61
CA ILE A 79 3.39 -3.59 4.22
C ILE A 79 3.52 -4.16 5.65
N ASP A 80 2.44 -4.29 6.40
CA ASP A 80 2.48 -4.90 7.74
C ASP A 80 2.88 -6.38 7.67
N GLU A 81 2.39 -7.12 6.67
CA GLU A 81 2.83 -8.50 6.41
C GLU A 81 4.30 -8.55 5.97
N CYS A 82 4.78 -7.58 5.18
CA CYS A 82 6.21 -7.47 4.86
C CYS A 82 7.06 -7.29 6.12
N LEU A 83 6.66 -6.37 7.00
CA LEU A 83 7.35 -6.11 8.27
C LEU A 83 7.32 -7.35 9.17
N TYR A 84 6.19 -8.06 9.23
CA TYR A 84 6.09 -9.32 9.97
C TYR A 84 7.05 -10.38 9.40
N ALA A 85 7.10 -10.53 8.09
CA ALA A 85 8.01 -11.46 7.43
C ALA A 85 9.48 -11.12 7.73
N LEU A 86 9.83 -9.83 7.72
CA LEU A 86 11.16 -9.35 8.06
C LEU A 86 11.51 -9.62 9.54
N LYS A 87 10.61 -9.28 10.48
CA LYS A 87 10.80 -9.45 11.93
C LYS A 87 10.84 -10.90 12.39
N SER A 88 10.01 -11.76 11.79
CA SER A 88 10.03 -13.21 12.04
C SER A 88 11.25 -13.90 11.41
N GLY A 89 11.91 -13.25 10.46
CA GLY A 89 13.06 -13.77 9.73
C GLY A 89 12.70 -14.68 8.56
N SER A 90 11.42 -14.79 8.18
CA SER A 90 11.00 -15.50 6.97
C SER A 90 11.41 -14.77 5.69
N ALA A 91 11.52 -13.44 5.76
CA ALA A 91 12.21 -12.60 4.78
C ALA A 91 13.50 -12.02 5.39
N LYS A 92 14.54 -11.83 4.59
CA LYS A 92 15.76 -11.13 5.01
C LYS A 92 15.74 -9.66 4.62
N VAL A 93 15.03 -9.33 3.54
CA VAL A 93 14.88 -7.98 3.02
C VAL A 93 13.43 -7.81 2.58
N MET A 94 12.89 -6.61 2.73
CA MET A 94 11.65 -6.20 2.07
C MET A 94 11.94 -5.10 1.05
N TRP A 95 11.15 -5.00 -0.01
CA TRP A 95 11.15 -3.81 -0.85
C TRP A 95 9.91 -2.95 -0.59
N ALA A 96 10.04 -1.65 -0.76
CA ALA A 96 8.96 -0.67 -0.70
C ALA A 96 9.27 0.48 -1.67
N THR A 97 8.30 1.37 -1.91
CA THR A 97 8.60 2.64 -2.59
C THR A 97 9.37 3.57 -1.65
N ASP A 98 10.08 4.55 -2.21
CA ASP A 98 10.83 5.54 -1.41
C ASP A 98 9.96 6.27 -0.38
N VAL A 99 8.73 6.62 -0.77
CA VAL A 99 7.73 7.22 0.12
C VAL A 99 7.41 6.32 1.31
N THR A 100 7.09 5.04 1.07
CA THR A 100 6.77 4.09 2.13
C THR A 100 8.01 3.77 2.97
N ALA A 101 9.19 3.63 2.37
CA ALA A 101 10.41 3.31 3.08
C ALA A 101 10.81 4.41 4.06
N LYS A 102 10.74 5.69 3.64
CA LYS A 102 10.97 6.85 4.52
C LYS A 102 10.00 6.84 5.72
N TYR A 103 8.71 6.58 5.46
CA TYR A 103 7.70 6.43 6.50
C TYR A 103 8.03 5.32 7.51
N LEU A 104 8.41 4.14 7.02
CA LEU A 104 8.73 3.00 7.87
C LEU A 104 9.97 3.23 8.72
N MET A 105 11.05 3.76 8.14
CA MET A 105 12.31 4.00 8.87
C MET A 105 12.16 5.06 9.97
N LYS A 106 11.24 6.03 9.83
CA LYS A 106 10.95 6.98 10.92
C LYS A 106 10.19 6.32 12.08
N LYS A 107 9.36 5.31 11.79
CA LYS A 107 8.53 4.63 12.80
C LYS A 107 9.20 3.45 13.49
N ASP A 108 10.24 2.89 12.88
CA ASP A 108 10.95 1.74 13.42
C ASP A 108 12.46 1.91 13.19
N GLU A 109 13.17 2.36 14.23
CA GLU A 109 14.61 2.63 14.19
C GLU A 109 15.45 1.38 13.86
N ALA A 110 14.88 0.17 14.05
CA ALA A 110 15.53 -1.09 13.70
C ALA A 110 15.64 -1.29 12.18
N LEU A 111 14.86 -0.55 11.38
CA LEU A 111 14.94 -0.61 9.92
C LEU A 111 16.10 0.24 9.41
N ALA A 112 16.80 -0.29 8.41
CA ALA A 112 17.72 0.46 7.56
C ALA A 112 17.43 0.19 6.09
N LYS A 113 17.70 1.20 5.26
CA LYS A 113 17.84 1.08 3.82
C LYS A 113 19.18 0.43 3.48
N LEU A 114 19.18 -0.50 2.52
CA LEU A 114 20.40 -0.97 1.88
C LEU A 114 20.94 0.09 0.93
N ASP A 115 22.24 0.33 0.98
CA ASP A 115 22.91 1.04 -0.10
C ASP A 115 22.91 0.14 -1.34
N ILE A 116 22.26 0.63 -2.39
CA ILE A 116 22.05 -0.06 -3.65
C ILE A 116 22.68 0.70 -4.82
N SER A 117 23.49 1.74 -4.55
CA SER A 117 24.07 2.63 -5.55
C SER A 117 24.95 1.94 -6.60
N ASP A 118 25.42 0.73 -6.33
CA ASP A 118 26.19 -0.12 -7.24
C ASP A 118 25.33 -1.03 -8.15
N MET A 119 23.99 -1.01 -7.99
CA MET A 119 23.09 -1.89 -8.74
C MET A 119 22.87 -1.43 -10.18
N ALA A 120 22.86 -2.40 -11.09
CA ALA A 120 22.95 -2.24 -12.54
C ALA A 120 21.87 -1.38 -13.21
N ALA A 121 20.77 -1.05 -12.53
CA ALA A 121 19.62 -0.35 -13.09
C ALA A 121 19.19 0.91 -12.32
N ILE A 122 20.02 1.42 -11.40
CA ILE A 122 19.79 2.72 -10.77
C ILE A 122 20.37 3.80 -11.68
N GLN A 123 19.58 4.20 -12.67
CA GLN A 123 19.84 5.46 -13.35
C GLN A 123 19.36 6.57 -12.42
N ASN A 124 20.28 7.36 -11.87
CA ASN A 124 19.96 8.67 -11.30
C ASN A 124 19.42 9.54 -12.44
N THR A 125 18.10 9.53 -12.60
CA THR A 125 17.39 10.46 -13.46
C THR A 125 16.59 11.39 -12.58
N ASP A 126 16.52 12.67 -12.96
CA ASP A 126 15.56 13.61 -12.35
C ASP A 126 14.10 13.22 -12.64
N GLU A 127 13.89 12.19 -13.48
CA GLU A 127 12.59 11.62 -13.81
C GLU A 127 12.13 10.58 -12.77
N PRO A 128 10.85 10.62 -12.37
CA PRO A 128 10.30 9.61 -11.47
C PRO A 128 10.30 8.24 -12.12
N ARG A 129 10.60 7.21 -11.32
CA ARG A 129 10.62 5.82 -11.79
C ARG A 129 9.26 5.36 -12.29
N PHE A 130 8.20 5.78 -11.60
CA PHE A 130 6.82 5.62 -12.01
C PHE A 130 5.92 6.53 -11.15
N SER A 131 4.66 6.66 -11.54
CA SER A 131 3.65 7.37 -10.75
C SER A 131 2.56 6.39 -10.32
N PHE A 132 2.03 6.56 -9.12
CA PHE A 132 0.79 5.91 -8.73
C PHE A 132 -0.38 6.55 -9.46
N GLY A 133 -1.31 5.71 -9.94
CA GLY A 133 -2.53 6.15 -10.61
C GLY A 133 -3.75 5.41 -10.06
N MET A 134 -4.92 5.76 -10.54
CA MET A 134 -6.16 5.09 -10.19
C MET A 134 -6.65 4.24 -11.36
N ALA A 135 -7.30 3.11 -11.07
CA ALA A 135 -7.78 2.18 -12.08
C ALA A 135 -9.30 2.07 -12.05
N ALA A 136 -9.92 2.05 -13.24
CA ALA A 136 -11.32 1.70 -13.45
C ALA A 136 -11.44 0.54 -14.44
N ALA A 137 -12.59 -0.13 -14.50
CA ALA A 137 -12.84 -1.17 -15.49
C ALA A 137 -12.78 -0.59 -16.93
N ASP A 138 -12.32 -1.39 -17.90
CA ASP A 138 -12.28 -0.97 -19.31
C ASP A 138 -13.68 -1.07 -19.97
N THR A 139 -14.58 -0.21 -19.51
CA THR A 139 -15.92 0.01 -20.09
C THR A 139 -16.04 1.45 -20.59
N LYS A 140 -17.14 1.77 -21.29
CA LYS A 140 -17.41 3.15 -21.69
C LYS A 140 -17.47 4.09 -20.49
N GLU A 141 -18.12 3.64 -19.41
CA GLU A 141 -18.29 4.40 -18.17
C GLU A 141 -16.97 4.51 -17.40
N GLY A 142 -16.17 3.45 -17.35
CA GLY A 142 -14.86 3.46 -16.67
C GLY A 142 -13.85 4.35 -17.39
N LYS A 143 -13.82 4.34 -18.73
CA LYS A 143 -13.03 5.28 -19.54
C LYS A 143 -13.42 6.73 -19.28
N ALA A 144 -14.72 7.05 -19.32
CA ALA A 144 -15.20 8.39 -19.02
C ALA A 144 -14.83 8.85 -17.61
N LEU A 145 -14.94 7.96 -16.61
CA LEU A 145 -14.52 8.24 -15.23
C LEU A 145 -13.00 8.52 -15.15
N ILE A 146 -12.18 7.71 -15.81
CA ILE A 146 -10.73 7.91 -15.84
C ILE A 146 -10.35 9.22 -16.53
N ASP A 147 -11.03 9.60 -17.61
CA ASP A 147 -10.80 10.88 -18.28
C ASP A 147 -11.13 12.05 -17.34
N GLU A 148 -12.28 12.00 -16.65
CA GLU A 148 -12.70 13.01 -15.67
C GLU A 148 -11.70 13.15 -14.50
N ILE A 149 -11.25 12.02 -13.95
CA ILE A 149 -10.25 11.98 -12.88
C ILE A 149 -8.92 12.53 -13.39
N SER A 150 -8.50 12.15 -14.60
CA SER A 150 -7.22 12.59 -15.17
C SER A 150 -7.20 14.11 -15.38
N GLN A 151 -8.27 14.69 -15.91
CA GLN A 151 -8.40 16.15 -16.03
C GLN A 151 -8.39 16.83 -14.66
N THR A 152 -9.03 16.23 -13.66
CA THR A 152 -9.00 16.73 -12.28
C THR A 152 -7.59 16.69 -11.69
N LEU A 153 -6.85 15.60 -11.88
CA LEU A 153 -5.46 15.47 -11.41
C LEU A 153 -4.53 16.48 -12.10
N ILE A 154 -4.73 16.73 -13.40
CA ILE A 154 -3.99 17.79 -14.11
C ILE A 154 -4.27 19.16 -13.50
N PHE A 155 -5.55 19.48 -13.23
CA PHE A 155 -5.96 20.72 -12.58
C PHE A 155 -5.34 20.88 -11.18
N LEU A 156 -5.51 19.87 -10.31
CA LEU A 156 -4.98 19.87 -8.94
C LEU A 156 -3.44 19.88 -8.89
N ARG A 157 -2.78 19.40 -9.94
CA ARG A 157 -1.32 19.52 -10.10
C ARG A 157 -0.93 20.94 -10.48
N ALA A 158 -1.65 21.54 -11.42
CA ALA A 158 -1.35 22.88 -11.91
C ALA A 158 -1.59 23.98 -10.86
N ASP A 159 -2.57 23.79 -9.96
CA ASP A 159 -2.89 24.76 -8.90
C ASP A 159 -2.12 24.55 -7.59
N GLY A 160 -1.28 23.50 -7.51
CA GLY A 160 -0.46 23.18 -6.33
C GLY A 160 -1.16 22.32 -5.27
N THR A 161 -2.45 22.00 -5.42
CA THR A 161 -3.19 21.21 -4.43
C THR A 161 -2.57 19.82 -4.21
N LEU A 162 -2.10 19.13 -5.26
CA LEU A 162 -1.44 17.83 -5.08
C LEU A 162 -0.15 17.92 -4.26
N ASP A 163 0.62 18.99 -4.44
CA ASP A 163 1.86 19.23 -3.70
C ASP A 163 1.57 19.55 -2.23
N ASP A 164 0.53 20.34 -1.96
CA ASP A 164 0.06 20.64 -0.60
C ASP A 164 -0.41 19.37 0.12
N LEU A 165 -1.21 18.54 -0.56
CA LEU A 165 -1.68 17.26 -0.01
C LEU A 165 -0.51 16.32 0.27
N LYS A 166 0.46 16.23 -0.63
CA LYS A 166 1.66 15.42 -0.44
C LYS A 166 2.47 15.93 0.75
N THR A 167 2.74 17.23 0.79
CA THR A 167 3.49 17.85 1.88
C THR A 167 2.82 17.57 3.23
N LYS A 168 1.50 17.67 3.30
CA LYS A 168 0.76 17.48 4.56
C LYS A 168 0.62 16.01 4.97
N TYR A 169 0.22 15.13 4.05
CA TYR A 169 -0.22 13.77 4.38
C TYR A 169 0.74 12.66 3.98
N ILE A 170 1.81 12.98 3.24
CA ILE A 170 2.93 12.07 2.96
C ILE A 170 4.15 12.51 3.76
N ASP A 171 4.64 13.72 3.49
CA ASP A 171 5.85 14.23 4.13
C ASP A 171 5.57 14.57 5.60
N GLY A 172 4.42 15.20 5.91
CA GLY A 172 3.97 15.48 7.27
C GLY A 172 3.44 14.27 8.04
N ALA A 173 3.11 13.15 7.38
CA ALA A 173 2.74 11.90 8.08
C ALA A 173 3.90 11.30 8.89
N LEU A 174 5.09 11.85 8.70
CA LEU A 174 6.26 11.59 9.48
C LEU A 174 6.19 12.27 10.85
N ASP A 175 5.49 13.38 11.02
CA ASP A 175 5.60 14.23 12.21
C ASP A 175 4.66 13.83 13.35
N GLU A 176 5.14 13.93 14.59
CA GLU A 176 4.33 13.68 15.77
C GLU A 176 3.21 14.71 15.87
N GLY A 177 1.96 14.25 15.96
CA GLY A 177 0.79 15.11 16.11
C GLY A 177 0.13 15.56 14.80
N THR A 178 0.63 15.14 13.63
CA THR A 178 -0.06 15.42 12.35
C THR A 178 -1.46 14.82 12.36
N GLU A 179 -2.46 15.67 12.17
CA GLU A 179 -3.85 15.26 12.10
C GLU A 179 -4.06 14.31 10.91
N LYS A 180 -4.60 13.13 11.20
CA LYS A 180 -4.99 12.15 10.19
C LYS A 180 -6.24 12.66 9.48
N TYR A 181 -6.18 12.76 8.15
CA TYR A 181 -7.38 13.05 7.36
C TYR A 181 -8.18 11.77 7.14
N GLY A 182 -9.30 11.63 7.82
CA GLY A 182 -10.19 10.48 7.72
C GLY A 182 -11.44 10.76 6.91
N VAL A 183 -12.24 9.72 6.66
CA VAL A 183 -13.55 9.85 5.98
C VAL A 183 -14.48 10.87 6.65
N LYS A 184 -14.39 11.04 7.97
CA LYS A 184 -15.19 12.01 8.74
C LYS A 184 -14.84 13.47 8.42
N ASP A 185 -13.65 13.74 7.88
CA ASP A 185 -13.11 15.08 7.64
C ASP A 185 -13.40 15.54 6.20
N MET A 186 -13.97 14.67 5.38
CA MET A 186 -14.37 14.95 4.00
C MET A 186 -15.42 16.05 3.96
N ALA A 187 -15.14 17.11 3.18
CA ALA A 187 -16.07 18.21 2.96
C ALA A 187 -17.31 17.77 2.17
N VAL A 188 -17.22 16.65 1.45
CA VAL A 188 -18.35 16.08 0.71
C VAL A 188 -19.19 15.19 1.62
N ASN A 189 -20.15 15.75 2.38
CA ASN A 189 -21.50 15.14 2.46
C ASN A 189 -22.64 15.86 3.21
N ASP A 190 -22.46 16.94 3.98
CA ASP A 190 -23.61 17.37 4.82
C ASP A 190 -24.34 18.66 4.37
N LYS A 191 -23.78 19.48 3.47
CA LYS A 191 -24.41 20.80 3.14
C LYS A 191 -24.38 21.31 1.69
N VAL A 192 -23.74 20.63 0.73
CA VAL A 192 -23.72 21.15 -0.65
C VAL A 192 -24.87 20.57 -1.46
N HIS A 193 -26.06 21.07 -1.22
CA HIS A 193 -27.11 21.05 -2.22
C HIS A 193 -26.86 22.17 -3.24
N LYS A 194 -26.80 21.77 -4.52
CA LYS A 194 -26.90 22.59 -5.73
C LYS A 194 -25.66 23.44 -6.02
N VAL A 195 -24.90 23.06 -7.07
CA VAL A 195 -24.66 23.88 -8.27
C VAL A 195 -23.94 22.97 -9.29
N PHE A 196 -24.67 22.54 -10.34
CA PHE A 196 -24.30 21.69 -11.49
C PHE A 196 -24.48 20.15 -11.37
N TYR A 197 -25.73 19.70 -11.28
CA TYR A 197 -26.07 18.28 -11.46
C TYR A 197 -25.83 17.79 -12.89
N ARG A 198 -25.06 16.70 -13.03
CA ARG A 198 -25.39 15.60 -13.95
C ARG A 198 -25.20 14.27 -13.19
N ASP A 199 -26.29 13.82 -12.57
CA ASP A 199 -26.59 12.45 -12.10
C ASP A 199 -26.31 12.04 -10.64
N ASN A 200 -25.70 12.87 -9.79
CA ASN A 200 -25.66 12.63 -8.32
C ASN A 200 -25.11 11.25 -7.89
N LYS A 201 -24.27 10.63 -8.73
CA LYS A 201 -23.84 9.23 -8.58
C LYS A 201 -22.70 9.15 -7.56
N GLU A 202 -22.95 8.43 -6.46
CA GLU A 202 -21.93 8.05 -5.47
C GLU A 202 -20.80 7.30 -6.18
N LEU A 203 -19.55 7.74 -5.95
CA LEU A 203 -18.34 7.09 -6.44
C LEU A 203 -17.84 6.10 -5.39
N LYS A 204 -17.88 4.79 -5.69
CA LYS A 204 -17.37 3.76 -4.80
C LYS A 204 -15.88 3.53 -5.04
N VAL A 205 -15.05 3.89 -4.07
CA VAL A 205 -13.59 3.81 -4.16
C VAL A 205 -13.07 2.67 -3.30
N GLY A 206 -12.42 1.69 -3.93
CA GLY A 206 -11.73 0.61 -3.24
C GLY A 206 -10.40 1.09 -2.65
N VAL A 207 -10.18 0.73 -1.40
CA VAL A 207 -8.98 1.03 -0.61
C VAL A 207 -8.56 -0.23 0.14
N THR A 208 -7.26 -0.51 0.20
CA THR A 208 -6.70 -1.74 0.77
C THR A 208 -5.92 -1.50 2.06
N GLY A 209 -5.39 -0.27 2.26
CA GLY A 209 -4.49 0.01 3.38
C GLY A 209 -3.09 -0.59 3.21
N ALA A 210 -2.77 -1.14 2.04
CA ALA A 210 -1.56 -1.94 1.86
C ALA A 210 -0.27 -1.11 1.79
N VAL A 211 -0.35 0.17 1.43
CA VAL A 211 0.81 1.02 1.08
C VAL A 211 0.82 2.33 1.90
N PRO A 212 1.25 2.30 3.17
CA PRO A 212 1.41 3.51 3.97
C PRO A 212 2.56 4.41 3.48
N PRO A 213 2.49 5.73 3.67
CA PRO A 213 1.38 6.52 4.21
C PRO A 213 0.31 6.90 3.15
N VAL A 214 0.42 6.38 1.92
CA VAL A 214 -0.49 6.71 0.82
C VAL A 214 -1.90 6.22 1.12
N GLU A 215 -2.01 4.97 1.56
CA GLU A 215 -3.22 4.36 2.06
C GLU A 215 -3.03 3.80 3.45
N LEU A 216 -3.97 4.12 4.34
CA LEU A 216 -3.99 3.62 5.71
C LEU A 216 -5.41 3.23 6.12
N ILE A 217 -5.52 2.22 6.98
CA ILE A 217 -6.74 1.79 7.63
C ILE A 217 -6.52 1.89 9.15
N ASP A 218 -7.44 2.52 9.87
CA ASP A 218 -7.37 2.63 11.32
C ASP A 218 -7.81 1.32 12.03
N GLU A 219 -7.68 1.29 13.35
CA GLU A 219 -8.04 0.13 14.18
C GLU A 219 -9.54 -0.22 14.10
N ASN A 220 -10.39 0.71 13.63
CA ASN A 220 -11.83 0.50 13.43
C ASN A 220 -12.17 0.11 11.99
N GLY A 221 -11.18 -0.16 11.14
CA GLY A 221 -11.37 -0.49 9.73
C GLY A 221 -11.73 0.72 8.86
N ARG A 222 -11.42 1.95 9.30
CA ARG A 222 -11.74 3.17 8.55
C ARG A 222 -10.54 3.68 7.75
N PRO A 223 -10.73 4.01 6.47
CA PRO A 223 -9.72 4.66 5.66
C PRO A 223 -9.31 6.04 6.18
N TYR A 224 -8.02 6.34 6.11
CA TYR A 224 -7.48 7.67 6.38
C TYR A 224 -6.15 7.89 5.63
N GLY A 225 -5.67 9.13 5.64
CA GLY A 225 -4.38 9.53 5.06
C GLY A 225 -4.53 10.21 3.70
N TYR A 226 -3.47 10.15 2.90
CA TYR A 226 -3.41 10.84 1.61
C TYR A 226 -4.53 10.41 0.65
N CYS A 227 -4.87 9.11 0.61
CA CYS A 227 -5.96 8.59 -0.22
C CYS A 227 -7.32 9.26 0.07
N CYS A 228 -7.64 9.52 1.35
CA CYS A 228 -8.90 10.16 1.73
C CYS A 228 -8.89 11.65 1.38
N ALA A 229 -7.79 12.35 1.63
CA ALA A 229 -7.67 13.77 1.34
C ALA A 229 -7.70 14.05 -0.18
N LEU A 230 -7.02 13.21 -0.97
CA LEU A 230 -7.05 13.30 -2.43
C LEU A 230 -8.46 13.08 -2.98
N MET A 231 -9.17 12.06 -2.49
CA MET A 231 -10.53 11.80 -2.97
C MET A 231 -11.54 12.84 -2.50
N ASP A 232 -11.32 13.54 -1.38
CA ASP A 232 -12.17 14.68 -1.02
C ASP A 232 -12.05 15.79 -2.06
N MET A 233 -10.81 16.16 -2.44
CA MET A 233 -10.58 17.16 -3.48
C MET A 233 -11.13 16.74 -4.84
N ILE A 234 -10.92 15.47 -5.23
CA ILE A 234 -11.51 14.94 -6.48
C ILE A 234 -13.04 14.94 -6.41
N GLY A 235 -13.62 14.53 -5.28
CA GLY A 235 -15.07 14.54 -5.06
C GLY A 235 -15.66 15.94 -5.14
N LEU A 236 -14.96 16.95 -4.62
CA LEU A 236 -15.35 18.36 -4.73
C LEU A 236 -15.32 18.86 -6.18
N VAL A 237 -14.24 18.59 -6.93
CA VAL A 237 -14.10 19.01 -8.33
C VAL A 237 -15.12 18.32 -9.24
N LEU A 238 -15.30 17.01 -9.07
CA LEU A 238 -16.26 16.22 -9.85
C LEU A 238 -17.70 16.35 -9.35
N GLN A 239 -17.90 17.00 -8.20
CA GLN A 239 -19.18 17.10 -7.50
C GLN A 239 -19.84 15.74 -7.26
N ARG A 240 -19.07 14.76 -6.79
CA ARG A 240 -19.55 13.41 -6.45
C ARG A 240 -19.27 13.10 -5.00
N SER A 241 -20.24 12.49 -4.32
CA SER A 241 -19.99 11.87 -3.03
C SER A 241 -19.07 10.67 -3.20
N VAL A 242 -18.11 10.52 -2.29
CA VAL A 242 -17.17 9.41 -2.29
C VAL A 242 -17.54 8.46 -1.18
N LYS A 243 -17.65 7.17 -1.53
CA LYS A 243 -17.80 6.09 -0.56
C LYS A 243 -16.63 5.16 -0.66
N PHE A 244 -15.85 5.09 0.41
CA PHE A 244 -14.79 4.10 0.51
C PHE A 244 -15.34 2.71 0.79
N VAL A 245 -14.74 1.72 0.13
CA VAL A 245 -14.98 0.30 0.33
C VAL A 245 -13.63 -0.34 0.64
N VAL A 246 -13.45 -0.84 1.85
CA VAL A 246 -12.23 -1.57 2.22
C VAL A 246 -12.22 -2.92 1.50
N LEU A 247 -11.10 -3.23 0.85
CA LEU A 247 -10.88 -4.44 0.05
C LEU A 247 -9.58 -5.12 0.46
N ASP A 248 -9.50 -6.44 0.28
CA ASP A 248 -8.22 -7.14 0.36
C ASP A 248 -7.39 -6.81 -0.89
N ASN A 249 -6.10 -6.52 -0.72
CA ASN A 249 -5.20 -6.15 -1.84
C ASN A 249 -5.21 -7.20 -2.96
N GLU A 250 -5.20 -8.48 -2.60
CA GLU A 250 -5.21 -9.59 -3.55
C GLU A 250 -6.50 -9.67 -4.39
N THR A 251 -7.61 -9.11 -3.89
CA THR A 251 -8.94 -9.17 -4.54
C THR A 251 -9.43 -7.79 -5.02
N ALA A 252 -8.63 -6.74 -4.88
CA ALA A 252 -9.04 -5.38 -5.22
C ALA A 252 -9.45 -5.24 -6.70
N PHE A 253 -8.67 -5.83 -7.61
CA PHE A 253 -8.98 -5.80 -9.03
C PHE A 253 -10.14 -6.69 -9.44
N SER A 254 -10.33 -7.87 -8.84
CA SER A 254 -11.52 -8.69 -9.15
C SER A 254 -12.78 -8.00 -8.62
N SER A 255 -12.69 -7.30 -7.50
CA SER A 255 -13.76 -6.43 -6.97
C SER A 255 -14.09 -5.27 -7.92
N LEU A 256 -13.06 -4.62 -8.49
CA LEU A 256 -13.23 -3.61 -9.54
C LEU A 256 -13.95 -4.21 -10.76
N MET A 257 -13.47 -5.36 -11.25
CA MET A 257 -14.06 -5.98 -12.45
C MET A 257 -15.48 -6.49 -12.25
N ALA A 258 -15.82 -6.90 -11.03
CA ALA A 258 -17.17 -7.29 -10.65
C ALA A 258 -18.12 -6.09 -10.43
N GLY A 259 -17.64 -4.85 -10.54
CA GLY A 259 -18.42 -3.64 -10.29
C GLY A 259 -18.77 -3.40 -8.82
N LYS A 260 -18.05 -4.03 -7.88
CA LYS A 260 -18.22 -3.77 -6.44
C LYS A 260 -17.78 -2.35 -6.07
N VAL A 261 -16.76 -1.87 -6.77
CA VAL A 261 -16.23 -0.50 -6.72
C VAL A 261 -16.07 0.03 -8.13
N ASP A 262 -16.11 1.35 -8.29
CA ASP A 262 -15.93 2.02 -9.57
C ASP A 262 -14.45 2.34 -9.85
N LEU A 263 -13.67 2.47 -8.78
CA LEU A 263 -12.28 2.95 -8.82
C LEU A 263 -11.45 2.25 -7.73
N ILE A 264 -10.18 1.97 -7.99
CA ILE A 264 -9.19 1.58 -6.98
C ILE A 264 -7.90 2.40 -7.15
N PHE A 265 -7.16 2.62 -6.07
CA PHE A 265 -5.77 3.07 -6.20
C PHE A 265 -4.89 1.93 -6.72
N CYS A 266 -3.90 2.28 -7.54
CA CYS A 266 -3.03 1.30 -8.20
C CYS A 266 -1.56 1.63 -8.00
N TYR A 267 -0.87 0.71 -7.32
CA TYR A 267 0.54 0.78 -6.96
C TYR A 267 1.39 -0.01 -7.97
N GLY A 268 2.00 0.68 -8.93
CA GLY A 268 2.95 0.03 -9.86
C GLY A 268 2.52 0.02 -11.32
N ALA A 269 1.95 1.11 -11.81
CA ALA A 269 1.81 1.34 -13.23
C ALA A 269 2.93 2.24 -13.75
N GLY A 270 4.08 1.64 -14.06
CA GLY A 270 4.99 2.29 -14.99
C GLY A 270 4.36 2.34 -16.39
N ARG A 271 4.80 3.30 -17.21
CA ARG A 271 4.60 3.35 -18.68
C ARG A 271 5.00 2.05 -19.42
N ILE A 272 5.58 1.07 -18.73
CA ILE A 272 6.15 -0.18 -19.25
C ILE A 272 5.16 -1.37 -19.21
N THR A 273 3.94 -1.19 -18.71
CA THR A 273 2.94 -2.28 -18.77
C THR A 273 2.31 -2.31 -20.17
N THR A 274 2.87 -3.16 -21.04
CA THR A 274 2.47 -3.42 -22.43
C THR A 274 0.95 -3.37 -22.65
N GLU A 275 0.51 -2.68 -23.70
CA GLU A 275 -0.88 -2.39 -24.09
C GLU A 275 -1.77 -3.60 -24.42
N SER A 276 -1.33 -4.84 -24.22
CA SER A 276 -2.15 -6.00 -24.58
C SER A 276 -3.27 -6.24 -23.57
N ALA A 277 -4.50 -5.91 -23.98
CA ALA A 277 -5.80 -6.34 -23.44
C ALA A 277 -5.96 -6.26 -21.91
N LYS A 278 -5.62 -5.12 -21.32
CA LYS A 278 -6.01 -4.87 -19.93
C LYS A 278 -7.52 -4.70 -19.86
N SER A 279 -8.17 -5.41 -18.94
CA SER A 279 -9.60 -5.22 -18.64
C SER A 279 -9.89 -3.94 -17.85
N TRP A 280 -8.94 -3.02 -17.78
CA TRP A 280 -8.95 -1.83 -16.93
C TRP A 280 -8.15 -0.71 -17.58
N VAL A 281 -8.53 0.52 -17.25
CA VAL A 281 -7.92 1.77 -17.69
C VAL A 281 -7.38 2.55 -16.49
N MET A 282 -6.43 3.47 -16.72
CA MET A 282 -5.75 4.20 -15.65
C MET A 282 -5.81 5.71 -15.82
N SER A 283 -5.89 6.40 -14.70
CA SER A 283 -5.74 7.85 -14.65
C SER A 283 -4.30 8.28 -14.89
N GLU A 284 -4.13 9.59 -15.10
CA GLU A 284 -2.88 10.28 -14.83
C GLU A 284 -2.33 9.96 -13.42
N GLY A 285 -1.03 10.12 -13.25
CA GLY A 285 -0.36 9.90 -11.97
C GLY A 285 -0.81 10.92 -10.92
N TYR A 286 -1.02 10.48 -9.67
CA TYR A 286 -1.33 11.37 -8.55
C TYR A 286 -0.15 11.52 -7.58
N LEU A 287 0.78 10.58 -7.55
CA LEU A 287 1.97 10.63 -6.69
C LEU A 287 3.15 9.96 -7.38
N ASP A 288 4.25 10.68 -7.52
CA ASP A 288 5.47 10.18 -8.15
C ASP A 288 6.32 9.38 -7.17
N VAL A 289 6.85 8.25 -7.63
CA VAL A 289 7.76 7.36 -6.91
C VAL A 289 9.13 7.47 -7.53
N GLN A 290 10.11 7.84 -6.70
CA GLN A 290 11.47 8.07 -7.16
C GLN A 290 12.27 6.77 -7.23
N ASP A 291 12.08 5.88 -6.27
CA ASP A 291 12.86 4.66 -6.23
C ASP A 291 12.18 3.46 -5.58
N TYR A 292 12.74 2.28 -5.87
CA TYR A 292 12.50 1.06 -5.10
C TYR A 292 13.54 0.96 -3.99
N GLU A 293 13.08 0.97 -2.76
CA GLU A 293 13.93 0.89 -1.58
C GLU A 293 13.92 -0.50 -0.97
N PHE A 294 15.10 -0.99 -0.60
CA PHE A 294 15.27 -2.28 0.05
C PHE A 294 15.58 -2.06 1.53
N LEU A 295 14.71 -2.57 2.40
CA LEU A 295 14.82 -2.43 3.84
C LEU A 295 15.20 -3.76 4.50
N TYR A 296 16.05 -3.67 5.52
CA TYR A 296 16.46 -4.79 6.36
C TYR A 296 16.42 -4.39 7.85
N LEU A 297 16.52 -5.39 8.73
CA LEU A 297 16.66 -5.18 10.18
C LEU A 297 18.14 -5.15 10.56
N LYS A 298 18.57 -4.07 11.24
CA LYS A 298 19.93 -3.84 11.74
C LYS A 298 20.34 -4.85 12.82
#